data_AF-A0A1J5TP62-F1
#
_entry.id   AF-A0A1J5TP62-F1
#
_cell.length_a   1.000
_cell.length_b   1.000
_cell.length_c   1.000
_cell.angle_alpha   90.00
_cell.angle_beta   90.00
_cell.angle_gamma   90.00
#
_symmetry.space_group_name_H-M   'P 1'
#
loop_
_entity.id
_entity.type
_entity.pdbx_description
1 polymer ?
#
loop_
_entity_poly.entity_id
_entity_poly.type
_entity_poly.pdbx_seq_one_letter_code
_entity_poly.pdbx_strand_id
1 'polypeptide(L)'
;MVEASAPPFAVSRCRHRVLGLQVRIEFADGFALRLMPAEASSLSFALSAVRSGISPEREIYLSPIASDAAFVGTVRDDGIGIAVQSGTLELDWPGVASLADVLAAAIGQG
;
A
#
# COMPACT_ATOMS: atom_id res chain seq x y z
N MET A 1 0.03 26.96 9.89
CA MET A 1 0.08 25.72 10.71
C MET A 1 -0.70 24.68 9.93
N VAL A 2 -0.03 23.90 9.08
CA VAL A 2 -0.68 22.83 8.33
C VAL A 2 -0.85 21.67 9.30
N GLU A 3 -2.11 21.39 9.65
CA GLU A 3 -2.50 20.22 10.41
C GLU A 3 -2.02 19.00 9.61
N ALA A 4 -1.01 18.30 10.12
CA ALA A 4 -0.58 17.05 9.53
C ALA A 4 -1.70 16.03 9.79
N SER A 5 -2.70 16.04 8.91
CA SER A 5 -3.74 15.01 8.88
C SER A 5 -3.03 13.66 8.90
N ALA A 6 -3.38 12.81 9.87
CA ALA A 6 -2.80 11.48 9.96
C ALA A 6 -2.93 10.79 8.59
N PRO A 7 -1.91 10.04 8.15
CA PRO A 7 -1.99 9.36 6.86
C PRO A 7 -3.25 8.50 6.82
N PRO A 8 -3.97 8.44 5.69
CA PRO A 8 -5.21 7.68 5.57
C PRO A 8 -4.98 6.16 5.54
N PHE A 9 -3.82 5.73 6.03
CA PHE A 9 -3.38 4.35 6.13
C PHE A 9 -2.46 4.15 7.34
N ALA A 10 -2.47 2.93 7.87
CA ALA A 10 -1.53 2.45 8.87
C ALA A 10 -0.93 1.13 8.38
N VAL A 11 0.37 0.94 8.61
CA VAL A 11 1.08 -0.31 8.28
C VAL A 11 1.61 -0.91 9.55
N SER A 12 1.43 -2.22 9.73
CA SER A 12 1.87 -2.94 10.91
C SER A 12 2.39 -4.33 10.54
N ARG A 13 3.34 -4.84 11.32
CA ARG A 13 3.84 -6.21 11.18
C ARG A 13 2.97 -7.14 12.00
N CYS A 14 2.58 -8.27 11.41
CA CYS A 14 1.87 -9.34 12.10
C CYS A 14 2.60 -10.66 11.86
N ARG A 15 2.71 -11.52 12.88
CA ARG A 15 3.33 -12.83 12.74
C ARG A 15 2.25 -13.91 12.75
N HIS A 16 2.00 -14.49 11.59
CA HIS A 16 1.10 -15.62 11.44
C HIS A 16 1.83 -16.92 11.78
N ARG A 17 1.18 -17.83 12.52
CA ARG A 17 1.82 -19.07 13.02
C ARG A 17 2.34 -19.96 11.88
N VAL A 18 1.62 -20.04 10.76
CA VAL A 18 1.94 -20.93 9.63
C VAL A 18 2.66 -20.19 8.50
N LEU A 19 2.31 -18.93 8.26
CA LEU A 19 2.78 -18.16 7.09
C LEU A 19 3.96 -17.25 7.42
N GLY A 20 4.37 -17.19 8.68
CA GLY A 20 5.48 -16.36 9.12
C GLY A 20 5.11 -14.87 9.19
N LEU A 21 6.08 -14.00 8.87
CA LEU A 21 5.90 -12.55 8.90
C LEU A 21 4.93 -12.11 7.81
N GLN A 22 3.98 -11.26 8.18
CA GLN A 22 3.06 -10.57 7.29
C GLN A 22 3.10 -9.07 7.57
N VAL A 23 2.82 -8.28 6.54
CA VAL A 23 2.63 -6.84 6.62
C VAL A 23 1.14 -6.57 6.45
N ARG A 24 0.50 -6.03 7.48
CA ARG A 24 -0.89 -5.57 7.41
C ARG A 24 -0.89 -4.10 7.03
N ILE A 25 -1.63 -3.76 5.99
CA ILE A 25 -1.98 -2.38 5.65
C ILE A 25 -3.44 -2.21 6.03
N GLU A 26 -3.77 -1.18 6.78
CA GLU A 26 -5.13 -0.76 7.07
C GLU A 26 -5.33 0.62 6.47
N PHE A 27 -6.25 0.75 5.53
CA PHE A 27 -6.68 2.01 4.96
C PHE A 27 -7.86 2.57 5.75
N ALA A 28 -8.22 3.83 5.48
CA ALA A 28 -9.47 4.41 5.98
C ALA A 28 -10.66 3.49 5.70
N ASP A 29 -11.72 3.61 6.52
CA ASP A 29 -12.93 2.78 6.44
C ASP A 29 -12.75 1.31 6.89
N GLY A 30 -11.60 0.96 7.48
CA GLY A 30 -11.36 -0.38 8.01
C GLY A 30 -10.98 -1.42 6.95
N PHE A 31 -10.77 -0.99 5.70
CA PHE A 31 -10.27 -1.84 4.64
C PHE A 31 -8.83 -2.24 4.92
N ALA A 32 -8.57 -3.53 5.14
CA ALA A 32 -7.25 -4.02 5.48
C ALA A 32 -6.76 -5.11 4.53
N LEU A 33 -5.51 -5.00 4.12
CA LEU A 33 -4.79 -5.99 3.32
C LEU A 33 -3.71 -6.66 4.16
N ARG A 34 -3.53 -7.95 3.95
CA ARG A 34 -2.43 -8.73 4.53
C ARG A 34 -1.51 -9.18 3.41
N LEU A 35 -0.28 -8.69 3.45
CA LEU A 35 0.75 -8.96 2.47
C LEU A 35 1.82 -9.87 3.07
N MET A 36 2.30 -10.82 2.28
CA MET A 36 3.58 -11.48 2.51
C MET A 36 4.72 -10.48 2.27
N PRO A 37 5.94 -10.72 2.82
CA PRO A 37 7.05 -9.78 2.66
C PRO A 37 7.42 -9.54 1.20
N ALA A 38 7.34 -10.58 0.36
CA ALA A 38 7.56 -10.45 -1.08
C ALA A 38 6.49 -9.56 -1.76
N GLU A 39 5.22 -9.72 -1.37
CA GLU A 39 4.10 -8.93 -1.90
C GLU A 39 4.21 -7.45 -1.47
N ALA A 40 4.57 -7.20 -0.21
CA ALA A 40 4.83 -5.85 0.30
C ALA A 40 6.04 -5.19 -0.40
N SER A 41 7.09 -5.97 -0.71
CA SER A 41 8.23 -5.50 -1.49
C SER A 41 7.83 -5.14 -2.92
N SER A 42 7.10 -6.02 -3.61
CA SER A 42 6.59 -5.75 -4.96
C SER A 42 5.69 -4.52 -5.01
N LEU A 43 4.78 -4.36 -4.03
CA LEU A 43 3.89 -3.20 -3.98
C LEU A 43 4.67 -1.90 -3.73
N SER A 44 5.61 -1.91 -2.78
CA SER A 44 6.49 -0.77 -2.49
C SER A 44 7.27 -0.35 -3.75
N PHE A 45 7.84 -1.32 -4.47
CA PHE A 45 8.57 -1.06 -5.71
C PHE A 45 7.66 -0.50 -6.80
N ALA A 46 6.48 -1.09 -7.00
CA ALA A 46 5.51 -0.63 -7.98
C ALA A 46 5.10 0.83 -7.72
N LEU A 47 4.69 1.16 -6.49
CA LEU A 47 4.31 2.51 -6.09
C LEU A 47 5.44 3.53 -6.31
N SER A 48 6.69 3.15 -6.00
CA SER A 48 7.86 3.99 -6.25
C SER A 48 8.10 4.21 -7.76
N ALA A 49 7.95 3.15 -8.57
CA ALA A 49 8.21 3.20 -10.01
C ALA A 49 7.19 4.06 -10.77
N VAL A 50 5.89 3.98 -10.45
CA VAL A 50 4.88 4.86 -11.06
C VAL A 50 5.04 6.30 -10.59
N ARG A 51 5.35 6.54 -9.31
CA ARG A 51 5.64 7.89 -8.81
C ARG A 51 6.83 8.53 -9.53
N SER A 52 7.90 7.77 -9.75
CA SER A 52 9.08 8.26 -10.47
C SER A 52 8.89 8.37 -11.98
N GLY A 53 7.72 8.00 -12.51
CA GLY A 53 7.44 8.01 -13.96
C GLY A 53 8.28 7.00 -14.75
N ILE A 54 8.87 6.02 -14.07
CA ILE A 54 9.68 4.96 -14.70
C ILE A 54 8.76 3.95 -15.40
N SER A 55 7.59 3.71 -14.80
CA SER A 55 6.57 2.80 -15.34
C SER A 55 5.45 3.60 -16.01
N PRO A 56 5.05 3.26 -17.25
CA PRO A 56 3.89 3.85 -17.92
C PRO A 56 2.54 3.27 -17.43
N GLU A 57 2.60 2.31 -16.50
CA GLU A 57 1.43 1.61 -15.96
C GLU A 57 0.47 2.59 -15.28
N ARG A 58 -0.81 2.48 -15.64
CA ARG A 58 -1.88 3.34 -15.10
C ARG A 58 -2.69 2.66 -14.00
N GLU A 59 -2.39 1.39 -13.72
CA GLU A 59 -3.06 0.59 -12.72
C GLU A 59 -2.08 -0.38 -12.09
N ILE A 60 -2.16 -0.53 -10.76
CA ILE A 60 -1.42 -1.52 -9.97
C ILE A 60 -2.46 -2.48 -9.40
N TYR A 61 -2.40 -3.74 -9.85
CA TYR A 61 -3.21 -4.81 -9.31
C TYR A 61 -2.34 -5.80 -8.54
N LEU A 62 -2.76 -6.15 -7.33
CA LEU A 62 -2.13 -7.19 -6.53
C LEU A 62 -3.20 -7.97 -5.75
N SER A 63 -3.23 -9.29 -5.91
CA SER A 63 -4.06 -10.19 -5.10
C SER A 63 -3.17 -10.90 -4.08
N PRO A 64 -3.14 -10.44 -2.81
CA PRO A 64 -2.28 -11.04 -1.80
C PRO A 64 -2.82 -12.40 -1.38
N ILE A 65 -1.94 -13.40 -1.30
CA ILE A 65 -2.32 -14.77 -0.91
C ILE A 65 -2.80 -14.81 0.56
N ALA A 66 -2.29 -13.90 1.40
CA ALA A 66 -2.64 -13.82 2.81
C ALA A 66 -3.89 -12.97 3.10
N SER A 67 -4.55 -12.44 2.06
CA SER A 67 -5.69 -11.52 2.17
C SER A 67 -6.91 -12.03 1.38
N ASP A 68 -8.11 -11.68 1.83
CA ASP A 68 -9.36 -11.99 1.11
C ASP A 68 -9.71 -10.90 0.07
N ALA A 69 -9.06 -9.74 0.19
CA ALA A 69 -9.22 -8.60 -0.71
C ALA A 69 -7.96 -8.37 -1.54
N ALA A 70 -8.15 -7.84 -2.76
CA ALA A 70 -7.08 -7.39 -3.64
C ALA A 70 -6.77 -5.90 -3.42
N PHE A 71 -5.53 -5.52 -3.68
CA PHE A 71 -5.14 -4.14 -3.90
C PHE A 71 -5.39 -3.78 -5.36
N VAL A 72 -6.11 -2.68 -5.59
CA VAL A 72 -6.27 -2.08 -6.91
C VAL A 72 -6.00 -0.59 -6.78
N GLY A 73 -4.91 -0.12 -7.40
CA GLY A 73 -4.50 1.27 -7.39
C GLY A 73 -4.48 1.85 -8.79
N THR A 74 -5.31 2.83 -9.10
CA THR A 74 -5.32 3.54 -10.38
C THR A 74 -4.46 4.80 -10.28
N VAL A 75 -3.45 4.91 -11.14
CA VAL A 75 -2.59 6.08 -11.23
C VAL A 75 -3.34 7.25 -11.87
N ARG A 76 -3.21 8.44 -11.27
CA ARG A 76 -3.83 9.69 -11.68
C ARG A 76 -2.76 10.78 -11.73
N ASP A 77 -3.09 11.94 -12.31
CA ASP A 77 -2.14 13.05 -12.41
C ASP A 77 -1.64 13.54 -11.03
N ASP A 78 -2.51 13.52 -10.02
CA ASP A 78 -2.23 14.03 -8.67
C ASP A 78 -1.82 12.93 -7.65
N GLY A 79 -1.84 11.65 -8.04
CA GLY A 79 -1.56 10.56 -7.12
C GLY A 79 -2.09 9.19 -7.56
N ILE A 80 -2.58 8.40 -6.61
CA ILE A 80 -3.17 7.08 -6.85
C ILE A 80 -4.54 6.99 -6.17
N GLY A 81 -5.55 6.53 -6.90
CA GLY A 81 -6.83 6.11 -6.33
C GLY A 81 -6.80 4.63 -5.97
N ILE A 82 -6.99 4.30 -4.70
CA ILE A 82 -6.99 2.93 -4.19
C ILE A 82 -8.45 2.48 -4.03
N ALA A 83 -8.83 1.38 -4.67
CA ALA A 83 -10.15 0.80 -4.48
C ALA A 83 -10.28 0.23 -3.06
N VAL A 84 -11.29 0.68 -2.34
CA VAL A 84 -11.68 0.23 -1.00
C VAL A 84 -13.16 -0.16 -1.00
N GLN A 85 -13.65 -0.80 0.07
CA GLN A 85 -15.04 -1.29 0.09
C GLN A 85 -16.08 -0.18 -0.07
N SER A 86 -15.86 0.99 0.52
CA SER A 86 -16.78 2.13 0.42
C SER A 86 -16.51 3.06 -0.80
N GLY A 87 -15.61 2.69 -1.73
CA GLY A 87 -15.35 3.47 -2.94
C GLY A 87 -13.86 3.56 -3.29
N THR A 88 -13.38 4.77 -3.55
CA THR A 88 -11.98 5.01 -3.91
C THR A 88 -11.36 5.94 -2.87
N LEU A 89 -10.27 5.49 -2.25
CA LEU A 89 -9.43 6.33 -1.41
C LEU A 89 -8.39 7.02 -2.29
N GLU A 90 -8.41 8.35 -2.33
CA GLU A 90 -7.41 9.13 -3.08
C GLU A 90 -6.19 9.38 -2.21
N LEU A 91 -5.01 9.07 -2.75
CA LEU A 91 -3.73 9.29 -2.09
C LEU A 91 -2.83 10.13 -2.99
N ASP A 92 -2.42 11.30 -2.51
CA ASP A 92 -1.50 12.18 -3.21
C ASP A 92 -0.08 11.58 -3.33
N TRP A 93 0.73 12.10 -4.24
CA TRP A 93 2.10 11.61 -4.46
C TRP A 93 2.99 11.54 -3.20
N PRO A 94 3.01 12.55 -2.30
CA PRO A 94 3.65 12.42 -0.99
C PRO A 94 3.12 11.24 -0.16
N GLY A 95 1.80 11.06 -0.10
CA GLY A 95 1.16 9.91 0.54
C GLY A 95 1.57 8.57 -0.07
N VAL A 96 1.62 8.48 -1.40
CA VAL A 96 2.07 7.30 -2.14
C VAL A 96 3.54 6.97 -1.81
N ALA A 97 4.39 7.99 -1.76
CA ALA A 97 5.78 7.83 -1.37
C ALA A 97 5.92 7.32 0.07
N SER A 98 5.13 7.88 0.98
CA SER A 98 5.11 7.45 2.38
C SER A 98 4.63 6.00 2.52
N LEU A 99 3.59 5.60 1.77
CA LEU A 99 3.12 4.22 1.77
C LEU A 99 4.20 3.26 1.26
N ALA A 100 4.86 3.60 0.15
CA ALA A 100 5.94 2.79 -0.40
C ALA A 100 7.11 2.63 0.59
N ASP A 101 7.54 3.71 1.23
CA ASP A 101 8.62 3.71 2.22
C ASP A 101 8.26 2.90 3.47
N VAL A 102 7.07 3.11 4.03
CA VAL A 102 6.61 2.38 5.22
C VAL A 102 6.46 0.88 4.92
N LEU A 103 6.03 0.51 3.71
CA LEU A 103 6.01 -0.90 3.28
C LEU A 103 7.41 -1.51 3.19
N ALA A 104 8.37 -0.78 2.63
CA ALA A 104 9.77 -1.23 2.56
C ALA A 104 10.39 -1.35 3.96
N ALA A 105 10.13 -0.39 4.84
CA ALA A 105 10.56 -0.43 6.22
C ALA A 105 9.90 -1.59 6.98
N ALA A 106 8.63 -1.92 6.68
CA ALA A 106 7.92 -3.02 7.33
C ALA A 106 8.50 -4.41 6.97
N ILE A 107 9.19 -4.56 5.84
CA ILE A 107 9.88 -5.80 5.45
C ILE A 107 11.37 -5.82 5.82
N GLY A 108 12.02 -4.66 5.91
CA GLY A 108 13.48 -4.52 5.98
C GLY A 108 14.13 -4.61 7.37
N GLN A 109 13.36 -4.69 8.47
CA GLN A 109 13.97 -5.02 9.77
C GLN A 109 13.72 -6.49 10.11
N GLY A 110 14.65 -7.33 9.68
CA GLY A 110 14.88 -8.70 10.16
C GLY A 110 16.19 -8.75 10.92
#